data_AF-A0A6V7USJ0-F1
#
_entry.id   AF-A0A6V7USJ0-F1
#
_cell.length_a   1.000
_cell.length_b   1.000
_cell.length_c   1.000
_cell.angle_alpha   90.00
_cell.angle_beta   90.00
_cell.angle_gamma   90.00
#
_symmetry.space_group_name_H-M   'P 1'
#
loop_
_entity.id
_entity.type
_entity.pdbx_description
1 polymer ?
#
loop_
_entity_poly.entity_id
_entity_poly.type
_entity_poly.pdbx_seq_one_letter_code
_entity_poly.pdbx_strand_id
1 'polypeptide(L)'
;MYITTSRDFSKIVPVIIFDRISFPNFQLNNRAENVEIKELNIPVVRYTNYQISNIYNPKERFSFCNKEWNGSVVYIKIKKLKIRI
;
A
#
# COMPACT_ATOMS: atom_id res chain seq x y z
N MET A 1 -9.09 -13.33 -9.01
CA MET A 1 -8.11 -12.23 -9.16
C MET A 1 -6.72 -12.85 -9.14
N TYR A 2 -5.92 -12.70 -10.20
CA TYR A 2 -4.59 -13.31 -10.33
C TYR A 2 -3.53 -12.22 -10.20
N ILE A 3 -2.73 -12.28 -9.14
CA ILE A 3 -1.58 -11.38 -8.93
C ILE A 3 -0.33 -12.21 -9.20
N THR A 4 0.49 -11.78 -10.16
CA THR A 4 1.77 -12.41 -10.49
C THR A 4 2.89 -11.39 -10.35
N THR A 5 4.11 -11.87 -10.10
CA THR A 5 5.31 -11.05 -10.01
C THR A 5 6.01 -10.98 -11.36
N SER A 6 6.43 -9.78 -11.78
CA SER A 6 7.22 -9.58 -12.99
C SER A 6 8.66 -9.19 -12.63
N ARG A 7 9.63 -9.67 -13.42
CA ARG A 7 11.03 -9.24 -13.35
C ARG A 7 11.35 -8.12 -14.35
N ASP A 8 10.42 -7.82 -15.27
CA ASP A 8 10.52 -6.69 -16.19
C ASP A 8 9.99 -5.42 -15.50
N PHE A 9 10.91 -4.55 -15.13
CA PHE A 9 10.66 -3.29 -14.44
C PHE A 9 10.52 -2.08 -15.39
N SER A 10 10.66 -2.29 -16.71
CA SER A 10 10.57 -1.21 -17.72
C SER A 10 9.16 -0.61 -17.82
N LYS A 11 8.14 -1.33 -17.35
CA LYS A 11 6.73 -0.96 -17.40
C LYS A 11 6.15 -0.59 -16.03
N ILE A 12 6.99 -0.22 -15.04
CA ILE A 12 6.49 0.17 -13.71
C ILE A 12 5.62 1.42 -13.83
N VAL A 13 4.35 1.29 -13.45
CA VAL A 13 3.44 2.42 -13.30
C VAL A 13 3.78 3.16 -12.00
N PRO A 14 3.92 4.50 -12.01
CA PRO A 14 4.36 5.26 -10.84
C PRO A 14 3.36 5.24 -9.68
N VAL A 15 2.07 5.06 -9.99
CA VAL A 15 0.97 5.04 -9.02
C VAL A 15 -0.11 4.06 -9.49
N ILE A 16 -0.59 3.21 -8.58
CA ILE A 16 -1.77 2.38 -8.78
C ILE A 16 -2.80 2.78 -7.72
N ILE A 17 -4.03 3.05 -8.16
CA ILE A 17 -5.14 3.45 -7.29
C ILE A 17 -6.31 2.50 -7.53
N PHE A 18 -6.85 1.99 -6.44
CA PHE A 18 -8.10 1.26 -6.42
C PHE A 18 -9.09 2.02 -5.53
N ASP A 19 -10.22 2.41 -6.09
CA ASP A 19 -11.31 3.09 -5.38
C ASP A 19 -12.55 2.18 -5.34
N ARG A 20 -13.28 2.24 -4.22
CA ARG A 20 -14.50 1.44 -3.94
C ARG A 20 -14.32 -0.07 -4.11
N ILE A 21 -13.16 -0.59 -3.73
CA ILE A 21 -12.92 -2.04 -3.71
C ILE A 21 -13.49 -2.65 -2.43
N SER A 22 -13.91 -3.91 -2.49
CA SER A 22 -14.09 -4.76 -1.32
C SER A 22 -12.88 -5.70 -1.25
N PHE A 23 -11.78 -5.20 -0.70
CA PHE A 23 -10.51 -5.92 -0.69
C PHE A 23 -10.30 -6.62 0.66
N PRO A 24 -9.82 -7.87 0.71
CA PRO A 24 -9.44 -8.50 1.97
C PRO A 24 -8.37 -7.66 2.68
N ASN A 25 -8.48 -7.56 4.01
CA ASN A 25 -7.49 -6.84 4.81
C ASN A 25 -6.14 -7.56 4.70
N PHE A 26 -5.17 -6.93 4.02
CA PHE A 26 -3.82 -7.46 3.99
C PHE A 26 -3.15 -7.15 5.33
N GLN A 27 -2.97 -8.17 6.16
CA GLN A 27 -2.08 -8.07 7.31
C GLN A 27 -0.63 -8.01 6.82
N LEU A 28 -0.19 -6.82 6.37
CA LEU A 28 1.16 -6.55 5.88
C LEU A 28 2.21 -6.43 7.00
N ASN A 29 1.80 -6.63 8.26
CA ASN A 29 2.58 -6.38 9.47
C ASN A 29 3.94 -7.08 9.49
N ASN A 30 4.08 -8.23 8.80
CA ASN A 30 5.33 -9.00 8.81
C ASN A 30 6.42 -8.47 7.85
N ARG A 31 6.09 -7.52 6.96
CA ARG A 31 7.03 -7.00 5.93
C ARG A 31 7.03 -5.48 5.79
N ALA A 32 6.18 -4.78 6.54
CA ALA A 32 6.07 -3.34 6.46
C ALA A 32 6.96 -2.65 7.52
N GLU A 33 7.73 -1.67 7.06
CA GLU A 33 8.46 -0.76 7.93
C GLU A 33 7.59 0.49 8.17
N ASN A 34 7.66 1.08 9.37
CA ASN A 34 7.03 2.36 9.74
C ASN A 34 5.50 2.42 9.46
N VAL A 35 4.74 1.60 10.19
CA VAL A 35 3.29 1.59 10.12
C VAL A 35 2.71 2.80 10.85
N GLU A 36 2.05 3.70 10.13
CA GLU A 36 1.30 4.82 10.73
C GLU A 36 -0.19 4.52 10.61
N ILE A 37 -0.87 4.44 11.76
CA ILE A 37 -2.32 4.24 11.85
C ILE A 37 -2.95 5.55 12.30
N LYS A 38 -3.90 6.07 11.51
CA LYS A 38 -4.73 7.22 11.89
C LYS A 38 -6.19 6.79 11.95
N GLU A 39 -6.82 7.03 13.09
CA GLU A 39 -8.24 6.76 13.30
C GLU A 39 -9.00 8.09 13.37
N LEU A 40 -10.10 8.17 12.62
CA LEU A 40 -11.05 9.29 12.68
C LEU A 40 -12.37 8.76 13.23
N ASN A 41 -12.92 9.45 14.23
CA ASN A 41 -14.00 8.90 15.04
C ASN A 41 -15.40 8.90 14.38
N ILE A 42 -15.64 9.43 13.17
CA ILE A 42 -16.94 9.27 12.47
C ILE A 42 -16.79 9.39 10.94
N PRO A 43 -17.33 8.44 10.15
CA PRO A 43 -17.54 7.03 10.47
C PRO A 43 -16.18 6.35 10.77
N VAL A 44 -16.14 5.12 11.29
CA VAL A 44 -14.88 4.41 11.64
C VAL A 44 -14.02 4.28 10.38
N VAL A 45 -13.19 5.29 10.17
CA VAL A 45 -12.28 5.39 9.04
C VAL A 45 -10.89 5.26 9.61
N ARG A 46 -10.22 4.19 9.22
CA ARG A 46 -8.82 3.94 9.58
C ARG A 46 -7.98 4.11 8.32
N TYR A 47 -6.96 4.94 8.40
CA TYR A 47 -5.91 4.97 7.41
C TYR A 47 -4.71 4.23 7.96
N THR A 48 -4.20 3.26 7.21
CA THR A 48 -2.90 2.65 7.52
C THR A 48 -1.94 2.94 6.39
N ASN A 49 -0.80 3.52 6.74
CA ASN A 49 0.30 3.74 5.81
C ASN A 49 1.41 2.74 6.14
N TYR A 50 1.92 2.10 5.10
CA TYR A 50 3.04 1.18 5.15
C TYR A 50 4.13 1.70 4.22
N GLN A 51 5.38 1.59 4.67
CA GLN A 51 6.52 1.66 3.79
C GLN A 51 7.02 0.25 3.50
N ILE A 52 7.15 -0.07 2.23
CA ILE A 52 7.59 -1.40 1.79
C ILE A 52 8.88 -1.23 0.99
N SER A 53 9.92 -1.98 1.36
CA SER A 53 11.16 -2.10 0.62
C SER A 53 11.07 -3.26 -0.39
N ASN A 54 11.64 -3.06 -1.59
CA ASN A 54 11.75 -4.15 -2.56
C ASN A 54 12.86 -5.11 -2.11
N ILE A 55 12.51 -6.39 -1.90
CA ILE A 55 13.45 -7.43 -1.43
C ILE A 55 14.63 -7.64 -2.39
N TYR A 56 14.44 -7.35 -3.68
CA TYR A 56 15.46 -7.49 -4.72
C TYR A 56 16.24 -6.20 -4.97
N ASN A 57 15.66 -5.05 -4.61
CA ASN A 57 16.30 -3.75 -4.75
C ASN A 57 15.96 -2.84 -3.56
N PRO A 58 16.71 -2.91 -2.45
CA PRO A 58 16.41 -2.14 -1.24
C PRO A 58 16.41 -0.61 -1.43
N LYS A 59 17.00 -0.11 -2.53
CA LYS A 59 16.95 1.32 -2.90
C LYS A 59 15.60 1.73 -3.46
N GLU A 60 14.77 0.77 -3.89
CA GLU A 60 13.39 1.02 -4.26
C GLU A 60 12.47 0.85 -3.06
N ARG A 61 11.73 1.92 -2.76
CA ARG A 61 10.75 1.95 -1.69
C ARG A 61 9.39 2.31 -2.26
N PHE A 62 8.35 1.78 -1.65
CA PHE A 62 6.96 2.04 -1.99
C PHE A 62 6.22 2.50 -0.76
N SER A 63 5.32 3.47 -0.95
CA SER A 63 4.30 3.83 0.02
C SER A 63 3.02 3.12 -0.37
N PHE A 64 2.46 2.37 0.58
CA PHE A 64 1.17 1.72 0.47
C PHE A 64 0.25 2.35 1.51
N CYS A 65 -0.88 2.89 1.07
CA CYS A 65 -1.89 3.49 1.93
C CYS A 65 -3.20 2.76 1.70
N ASN A 66 -3.81 2.22 2.75
CA ASN A 66 -5.18 1.75 2.71
C ASN A 66 -6.08 2.64 3.57
N LYS A 67 -7.32 2.83 3.10
CA LYS A 67 -8.43 3.39 3.88
C LYS A 67 -9.40 2.25 4.16
N GLU A 68 -9.66 2.02 5.43
CA GLU A 68 -10.73 1.15 5.89
C GLU A 68 -11.94 1.99 6.27
N TRP A 69 -13.13 1.50 5.95
CA TRP A 69 -14.40 2.04 6.42
C TRP A 69 -15.22 0.87 6.96
N ASN A 70 -15.60 0.95 8.25
CA ASN A 70 -16.34 -0.11 8.94
C ASN A 70 -15.68 -1.49 8.81
N GLY A 71 -14.36 -1.56 8.97
CA GLY A 71 -13.57 -2.80 8.88
C GLY A 71 -13.31 -3.33 7.47
N SER A 72 -13.85 -2.67 6.43
CA SER A 72 -13.62 -3.03 5.03
C SER A 72 -12.64 -2.06 4.37
N VAL A 73 -11.62 -2.56 3.68
CA VAL A 73 -10.71 -1.71 2.88
C VAL A 73 -11.46 -1.19 1.66
N VAL A 74 -11.66 0.12 1.60
CA VAL A 74 -12.42 0.80 0.52
C VAL A 74 -11.51 1.53 -0.47
N TYR A 75 -10.25 1.77 -0.11
CA TYR A 75 -9.29 2.47 -0.95
C TYR A 75 -7.89 1.92 -0.72
N ILE A 76 -7.14 1.74 -1.81
CA ILE A 76 -5.71 1.40 -1.78
C ILE A 76 -4.98 2.33 -2.74
N LYS A 77 -3.88 2.91 -2.27
CA LYS A 77 -2.93 3.69 -3.05
C LYS A 77 -1.53 3.11 -2.89
N ILE A 78 -0.91 2.79 -4.02
CA ILE A 78 0.48 2.36 -4.06
C ILE A 78 1.26 3.41 -4.85
N LYS A 79 2.34 3.91 -4.26
CA LYS A 79 3.21 4.93 -4.87
C LYS A 79 4.67 4.51 -4.75
N LYS A 80 5.41 4.55 -5.86
CA LYS A 80 6.86 4.42 -5.81
C LYS A 80 7.47 5.69 -5.19
N LEU A 81 8.32 5.52 -4.18
CA LEU A 81 9.07 6.60 -3.57
C LEU A 81 10.35 6.84 -4.38
N LYS A 82 10.58 8.09 -4.80
CA LYS A 82 11.87 8.50 -5.34
C LYS A 82 12.77 8.87 -4.17
N ILE A 83 13.82 8.09 -3.93
CA ILE A 83 14.90 8.51 -3.04
C ILE A 83 15.69 9.57 -3.80
N ARG A 84 15.69 10.82 -3.32
CA ARG A 84 16.66 11.82 -3.80
C ARG A 84 17.99 11.48 -3.12
N ILE A 85 18.97 11.12 -3.94
CA ILE A 85 20.37 10.95 -3.56
C ILE A 85 21.01 12.33 -3.58
#